data_AF-A0A4R6KH24-F1
#
_entry.id   AF-A0A4R6KH24-F1
#
_cell.length_a   1.000
_cell.length_b   1.000
_cell.length_c   1.000
_cell.angle_alpha   90.00
_cell.angle_beta   90.00
_cell.angle_gamma   90.00
#
_symmetry.space_group_name_H-M   'P 1'
#
loop_
_entity.id
_entity.type
_entity.pdbx_description
1 polymer ?
#
loop_
_entity_poly.entity_id
_entity_poly.type
_entity_poly.pdbx_seq_one_letter_code
_entity_poly.pdbx_strand_id
1 'polypeptide(L)'
;MTSPVENVAQGERKRPISPWLQLCPPGTVELDLRFGPVGAAQLSPDGPVVLLDQRARSRRRLRRTARELGVVLEREFVVLPTLDRPMVVVDDVEEAIKYFWTAVATVPPGFAFALPASACLGLARLAPWRWTGALAPARVVVGRRR
;
A
#
# COMPACT_ATOMS: atom_id res chain seq x y z
N MET A 1 30.84 -43.51 -4.22
CA MET A 1 30.87 -42.33 -3.34
C MET A 1 30.01 -41.26 -4.00
N THR A 2 28.70 -41.33 -3.74
CA THR A 2 27.68 -40.45 -4.30
C THR A 2 27.28 -39.44 -3.23
N SER A 3 27.65 -38.17 -3.45
CA SER A 3 27.28 -37.06 -2.57
C SER A 3 25.77 -36.79 -2.72
N PRO A 4 24.99 -36.75 -1.63
CA PRO A 4 23.58 -36.38 -1.72
C PRO A 4 23.50 -34.85 -1.82
N VAL A 5 23.04 -34.36 -2.96
CA VAL A 5 22.61 -32.96 -3.07
C VAL A 5 21.31 -32.87 -2.27
N GLU A 6 21.39 -32.23 -1.11
CA GLU A 6 20.26 -31.88 -0.27
C GLU A 6 19.17 -31.23 -1.13
N ASN A 7 18.02 -31.91 -1.19
CA ASN A 7 16.76 -31.31 -1.58
C ASN A 7 16.48 -30.16 -0.60
N VAL A 8 16.90 -28.95 -0.98
CA VAL A 8 16.42 -27.72 -0.35
C VAL A 8 14.93 -27.66 -0.68
N ALA A 9 14.12 -28.17 0.24
CA ALA A 9 12.69 -27.94 0.27
C ALA A 9 12.47 -26.45 0.00
N GLN A 10 11.67 -26.14 -1.01
CA GLN A 10 11.23 -24.78 -1.34
C GLN A 10 10.55 -24.21 -0.10
N GLY A 11 11.34 -23.58 0.76
CA GLY A 11 10.88 -22.96 1.97
C GLY A 11 9.79 -21.99 1.60
N GLU A 12 8.63 -22.17 2.23
CA GLU A 12 7.62 -21.13 2.37
C GLU A 12 8.36 -19.84 2.70
N ARG A 13 8.53 -18.96 1.71
CA ARG A 13 8.94 -17.58 1.98
C ARG A 13 7.76 -16.99 2.74
N LYS A 14 7.79 -17.13 4.06
CA LYS A 14 6.89 -16.46 4.99
C LYS A 14 6.89 -15.01 4.55
N ARG A 15 5.79 -14.56 3.93
CA ARG A 15 5.71 -13.17 3.45
C ARG A 15 6.10 -12.30 4.64
N PRO A 16 7.05 -11.36 4.49
CA PRO A 16 7.30 -10.40 5.55
C PRO A 16 5.95 -9.79 5.92
N ILE A 17 5.70 -9.65 7.23
CA ILE A 17 4.49 -9.00 7.73
C ILE A 17 4.33 -7.69 6.95
N SER A 18 3.17 -7.51 6.32
CA SER A 18 2.88 -6.35 5.49
C SER A 18 3.30 -5.08 6.24
N PRO A 19 4.12 -4.17 5.67
CA PRO A 19 4.75 -3.10 6.44
C PRO A 19 3.78 -2.21 7.23
N TRP A 20 2.58 -1.99 6.69
CA TRP A 20 1.53 -1.21 7.34
C TRP A 20 0.94 -1.90 8.58
N LEU A 21 1.00 -3.22 8.70
CA LEU A 21 0.53 -3.92 9.91
C LEU A 21 1.40 -3.58 11.13
N GLN A 22 2.66 -3.17 10.93
CA GLN A 22 3.51 -2.66 12.00
C GLN A 22 3.02 -1.32 12.57
N LEU A 23 2.16 -0.62 11.82
CA LEU A 23 1.53 0.64 12.23
C LEU A 23 0.18 0.42 12.91
N CYS A 24 -0.30 -0.82 12.99
CA CYS A 24 -1.64 -1.15 13.45
C CYS A 24 -1.61 -1.86 14.83
N PRO A 25 -2.70 -1.76 15.63
CA PRO A 25 -2.83 -2.52 16.86
C PRO A 25 -2.80 -4.04 16.61
N PRO A 26 -2.42 -4.85 17.62
CA PRO A 26 -2.54 -6.31 17.55
C PRO A 26 -3.98 -6.76 17.25
N GLY A 27 -4.13 -7.85 16.49
CA GLY A 27 -5.45 -8.38 16.12
C GLY A 27 -6.13 -7.65 14.95
N THR A 28 -5.41 -6.76 14.25
CA THR A 28 -5.90 -6.11 13.04
C THR A 28 -6.23 -7.13 11.95
N VAL A 29 -7.45 -7.05 11.41
CA VAL A 29 -7.91 -7.88 10.29
C VAL A 29 -7.57 -7.18 8.99
N GLU A 30 -6.80 -7.85 8.13
CA GLU A 30 -6.44 -7.36 6.80
C GLU A 30 -7.40 -7.93 5.75
N LEU A 31 -8.03 -7.04 5.00
CA LEU A 31 -8.98 -7.36 3.95
C LEU A 31 -8.49 -6.80 2.62
N ASP A 32 -8.14 -7.69 1.70
CA ASP A 32 -7.63 -7.32 0.40
C ASP A 32 -8.72 -7.43 -0.67
N LEU A 33 -9.19 -6.27 -1.15
CA LEU A 33 -10.25 -6.16 -2.14
C LEU A 33 -9.82 -6.71 -3.50
N ARG A 34 -8.53 -7.00 -3.71
CA ARG A 34 -8.02 -7.66 -4.92
C ARG A 34 -8.55 -9.08 -5.04
N PHE A 35 -8.81 -9.77 -3.94
CA PHE A 35 -9.20 -11.18 -3.97
C PHE A 35 -10.72 -11.43 -3.94
N GLY A 36 -11.53 -10.39 -3.82
CA GLY A 36 -12.99 -10.53 -3.93
C GLY A 36 -13.77 -9.50 -3.12
N PRO A 37 -15.11 -9.63 -3.12
CA PRO A 37 -15.95 -8.85 -2.22
C PRO A 37 -15.67 -9.26 -0.77
N VAL A 38 -15.68 -8.27 0.11
CA VAL A 38 -15.49 -8.45 1.55
C VAL A 38 -16.81 -8.15 2.26
N GLY A 39 -17.13 -8.94 3.27
CA GLY A 39 -18.39 -8.86 3.99
C GLY A 39 -18.21 -8.46 5.45
N ALA A 40 -19.23 -7.83 6.02
CA ALA A 40 -19.28 -7.43 7.42
C ALA A 40 -19.03 -8.59 8.40
N ALA A 41 -19.40 -9.83 8.03
CA ALA A 41 -19.21 -11.03 8.84
C ALA A 41 -17.73 -11.37 9.10
N GLN A 42 -16.79 -10.81 8.34
CA GLN A 42 -15.35 -11.03 8.51
C GLN A 42 -14.73 -10.11 9.57
N LEU A 43 -15.52 -9.19 10.13
CA LEU A 43 -15.04 -8.12 11.01
C LEU A 43 -15.67 -8.22 12.40
N SER A 44 -14.82 -8.17 13.42
CA SER A 44 -15.28 -8.00 14.80
C SER A 44 -15.84 -6.59 15.00
N PRO A 45 -16.95 -6.43 15.75
CA PRO A 45 -17.39 -5.11 16.22
C PRO A 45 -16.25 -4.40 16.97
N ASP A 46 -16.05 -3.11 16.71
CA ASP A 46 -14.96 -2.29 17.27
C ASP A 46 -13.53 -2.80 17.00
N GLY A 47 -13.38 -3.78 16.10
CA GLY A 47 -12.09 -4.34 15.73
C GLY A 47 -11.30 -3.44 14.78
N PRO A 48 -9.96 -3.38 14.90
CA PRO A 48 -9.12 -2.68 13.94
C PRO A 48 -9.09 -3.43 12.59
N VAL A 49 -9.19 -2.68 11.50
CA VAL A 49 -9.33 -3.19 10.15
C VAL A 49 -8.36 -2.48 9.22
N VAL A 50 -7.74 -3.25 8.34
CA VAL A 50 -6.97 -2.77 7.21
C VAL A 50 -7.67 -3.17 5.92
N LEU A 51 -7.95 -2.21 5.03
CA LEU A 51 -8.47 -2.47 3.69
C LEU A 51 -7.41 -2.14 2.64
N LEU A 52 -7.23 -3.03 1.66
CA LEU A 52 -6.23 -2.90 0.60
C LEU A 52 -6.84 -2.94 -0.80
N ASP A 53 -6.32 -2.12 -1.71
CA ASP A 53 -6.59 -2.25 -3.14
C ASP A 53 -5.41 -1.67 -3.94
N GLN A 54 -5.12 -2.24 -5.11
CA GLN A 54 -4.12 -1.70 -6.05
C GLN A 54 -4.66 -1.37 -7.44
N ARG A 55 -5.97 -1.49 -7.64
CA ARG A 55 -6.60 -1.23 -8.93
C ARG A 55 -6.81 0.26 -9.16
N ALA A 56 -7.02 0.64 -10.42
CA ALA A 56 -7.44 1.99 -10.75
C ALA A 56 -8.67 2.41 -9.93
N ARG A 57 -8.65 3.67 -9.44
CA ARG A 57 -9.67 4.23 -8.55
C ARG A 57 -9.79 3.50 -7.20
N SER A 58 -8.73 2.82 -6.74
CA SER A 58 -8.63 2.15 -5.44
C SER A 58 -9.13 3.04 -4.29
N ARG A 59 -8.74 4.32 -4.27
CA ARG A 59 -9.22 5.29 -3.26
C ARG A 59 -10.74 5.31 -3.11
N ARG A 60 -11.45 5.45 -4.23
CA ARG A 60 -12.92 5.53 -4.21
C ARG A 60 -13.53 4.20 -3.77
N ARG A 61 -12.96 3.08 -4.24
CA ARG A 61 -13.44 1.72 -3.92
C ARG A 61 -13.23 1.41 -2.44
N LEU A 62 -12.06 1.71 -1.89
CA LEU A 62 -11.74 1.53 -0.48
C LEU A 62 -12.66 2.35 0.42
N ARG A 63 -12.84 3.65 0.13
CA ARG A 63 -13.75 4.50 0.90
C ARG A 63 -15.20 4.05 0.82
N ARG A 64 -15.64 3.60 -0.36
CA ARG A 64 -16.98 3.04 -0.54
C ARG A 64 -17.16 1.78 0.30
N THR A 65 -16.22 0.84 0.19
CA THR A 65 -16.25 -0.44 0.91
C THR A 65 -16.17 -0.21 2.42
N ALA A 66 -15.32 0.70 2.89
CA ALA A 66 -15.24 1.08 4.30
C ALA A 66 -16.59 1.55 4.83
N ARG A 67 -17.28 2.45 4.10
CA ARG A 67 -18.63 2.91 4.47
C ARG A 67 -19.64 1.77 4.49
N GLU A 68 -19.63 0.90 3.48
CA GLU A 68 -20.53 -0.27 3.40
C GLU A 68 -20.30 -1.26 4.55
N LEU A 69 -19.06 -1.35 5.06
CA LEU A 69 -18.69 -2.21 6.18
C LEU A 69 -18.84 -1.55 7.56
N GLY A 70 -19.25 -0.28 7.64
CA GLY A 70 -19.28 0.48 8.90
C GLY A 70 -17.90 0.81 9.46
N VAL A 71 -16.86 0.80 8.63
CA VAL A 71 -15.49 1.12 9.04
C VAL A 71 -15.29 2.64 9.06
N VAL A 72 -14.96 3.17 10.23
CA VAL A 72 -14.49 4.54 10.41
C VAL A 72 -13.00 4.59 10.05
N LEU A 73 -12.69 5.41 9.06
CA LEU A 73 -11.34 5.60 8.53
C LEU A 73 -10.51 6.40 9.52
N GLU A 74 -9.37 5.85 9.95
CA GLU A 74 -8.41 6.52 10.84
C GLU A 74 -7.21 7.05 10.03
N ARG A 75 -6.67 6.24 9.12
CA ARG A 75 -5.55 6.63 8.25
C ARG A 75 -5.71 6.07 6.84
N GLU A 76 -5.22 6.80 5.85
CA GLU A 76 -5.09 6.34 4.48
C GLU A 76 -3.64 6.48 4.05
N PHE A 77 -3.12 5.46 3.39
CA PHE A 77 -1.75 5.42 2.89
C PHE A 77 -1.72 5.13 1.39
N VAL A 78 -0.71 5.72 0.75
CA VAL A 78 -0.21 5.34 -0.57
C VAL A 78 0.97 4.40 -0.37
N VAL A 79 0.96 3.27 -1.06
CA VAL A 79 2.06 2.29 -1.04
C VAL A 79 2.76 2.30 -2.38
N LEU A 80 4.09 2.36 -2.36
CA LEU A 80 4.91 2.44 -3.55
C LEU A 80 5.99 1.33 -3.57
N PRO A 81 6.30 0.76 -4.75
CA PRO A 81 5.56 0.91 -6.00
C PRO A 81 4.23 0.11 -6.04
N THR A 82 4.13 -1.00 -5.28
CA THR A 82 2.99 -1.92 -5.31
C THR A 82 2.74 -2.54 -3.93
N LEU A 83 1.57 -3.15 -3.71
CA LEU A 83 1.28 -3.89 -2.47
C LEU A 83 2.12 -5.18 -2.36
N ASP A 84 2.51 -5.78 -3.48
CA ASP A 84 3.24 -7.05 -3.51
C ASP A 84 4.75 -6.87 -3.27
N ARG A 85 5.28 -5.67 -3.55
CA ARG A 85 6.66 -5.27 -3.29
C ARG A 85 6.69 -3.84 -2.73
N PRO A 86 6.23 -3.64 -1.48
CA PRO A 86 6.22 -2.32 -0.88
C PRO A 86 7.65 -1.89 -0.51
N MET A 87 8.02 -0.69 -0.93
CA MET A 87 9.28 -0.04 -0.57
C MET A 87 9.03 1.16 0.35
N VAL A 88 7.96 1.92 0.08
CA VAL A 88 7.61 3.12 0.85
C VAL A 88 6.10 3.13 1.11
N VAL A 89 5.72 3.52 2.33
CA VAL A 89 4.34 3.82 2.72
C VAL A 89 4.28 5.29 3.08
N VAL A 90 3.37 6.04 2.47
CA VAL A 90 3.22 7.48 2.64
C VAL A 90 1.78 7.78 3.07
N ASP A 91 1.58 8.61 4.09
CA ASP A 91 0.22 9.10 4.42
C ASP A 91 -0.39 9.83 3.22
N ASP A 92 -1.68 9.60 2.93
CA ASP A 92 -2.44 10.26 1.86
C ASP A 92 -2.90 11.67 2.29
N VAL A 93 -1.95 12.46 2.79
CA VAL A 93 -2.11 13.87 3.14
C VAL A 93 -1.14 14.72 2.32
N GLU A 94 -1.51 15.99 2.09
CA GLU A 94 -0.79 16.86 1.16
C GLU A 94 0.68 17.05 1.55
N GLU A 95 0.95 17.25 2.83
CA GLU A 95 2.28 17.49 3.38
C GLU A 95 3.20 16.28 3.18
N ALA A 96 2.70 15.07 3.47
CA ALA A 96 3.47 13.83 3.34
C ALA A 96 3.78 13.50 1.88
N ILE A 97 2.81 13.70 0.97
CA ILE A 97 3.01 13.49 -0.47
C ILE A 97 3.99 14.51 -1.04
N LYS A 98 3.88 15.78 -0.67
CA LYS A 98 4.85 16.81 -1.08
C LYS A 98 6.25 16.46 -0.60
N TYR A 99 6.39 16.11 0.68
CA TYR A 99 7.67 15.72 1.25
C TYR A 99 8.28 14.50 0.53
N PHE A 100 7.47 13.48 0.23
CA PHE A 100 7.94 12.33 -0.53
C PHE A 100 8.56 12.73 -1.87
N TRP A 101 7.87 13.57 -2.66
CA TRP A 101 8.36 13.97 -3.98
C TRP A 101 9.59 14.87 -3.93
N THR A 102 9.75 15.68 -2.88
CA THR A 102 10.86 16.62 -2.77
C THR A 102 12.10 16.03 -2.10
N ALA A 103 11.93 15.21 -1.07
CA ALA A 103 13.02 14.75 -0.20
C ALA A 103 13.37 13.27 -0.36
N VAL A 104 12.42 12.42 -0.76
CA VAL A 104 12.60 10.96 -0.77
C VAL A 104 12.75 10.41 -2.20
N ALA A 105 11.86 10.81 -3.09
CA ALA A 105 11.85 10.35 -4.47
C ALA A 105 13.06 10.91 -5.23
N THR A 106 13.93 10.02 -5.68
CA THR A 106 15.15 10.33 -6.42
C THR A 106 15.32 9.35 -7.58
N VAL A 107 16.07 9.78 -8.59
CA VAL A 107 16.46 8.92 -9.70
C VAL A 107 17.87 8.41 -9.39
N PRO A 108 18.09 7.08 -9.30
CA PRO A 108 19.39 6.55 -8.96
C PRO A 108 20.43 6.87 -10.07
N PRO A 109 21.69 7.10 -9.70
CA PRO A 109 22.76 7.32 -10.68
C PRO A 109 22.97 6.07 -11.54
N GLY A 110 23.24 6.26 -12.83
CA GLY A 110 23.44 5.15 -13.78
C GLY A 110 22.16 4.51 -14.31
N PHE A 111 20.98 5.05 -13.97
CA PHE A 111 19.73 4.57 -14.55
C PHE A 111 19.65 4.91 -16.04
N ALA A 112 19.44 3.90 -16.89
CA ALA A 112 19.42 4.05 -18.36
C ALA A 112 18.37 5.08 -18.86
N PHE A 113 17.32 5.32 -18.07
CA PHE A 113 16.27 6.29 -18.35
C PHE A 113 16.30 7.48 -17.38
N ALA A 114 17.48 7.87 -16.90
CA ALA A 114 17.61 8.93 -15.89
C ALA A 114 16.98 10.25 -16.30
N LEU A 115 17.13 10.64 -17.57
CA LEU A 115 16.62 11.91 -18.08
C LEU A 115 15.08 11.96 -18.11
N PRO A 116 14.37 11.00 -18.75
CA PRO A 116 12.90 10.98 -18.69
C PRO A 116 12.38 10.71 -17.27
N ALA A 117 13.06 9.89 -16.46
CA ALA A 117 12.67 9.69 -15.06
C ALA A 117 12.78 10.98 -14.24
N SER A 118 13.82 11.78 -14.46
CA SER A 118 13.99 13.08 -13.78
C SER A 118 12.93 14.09 -14.22
N ALA A 119 12.57 14.09 -15.51
CA ALA A 119 11.47 14.91 -16.02
C ALA A 119 10.13 14.52 -15.38
N CYS A 120 9.81 13.23 -15.33
CA CYS A 120 8.61 12.72 -14.65
C CYS A 120 8.59 13.08 -13.17
N LEU A 121 9.73 12.97 -12.48
CA LEU A 121 9.88 13.35 -11.09
C LEU A 121 9.66 14.87 -10.89
N GLY A 122 10.19 15.70 -11.77
CA GLY A 122 9.94 17.15 -11.79
C GLY A 122 8.45 17.47 -11.95
N LEU A 123 7.77 16.80 -12.89
CA LEU A 123 6.33 16.93 -13.07
C LEU A 123 5.54 16.47 -11.83
N ALA A 124 5.95 15.37 -11.20
CA ALA A 124 5.30 14.86 -9.98
C ALA A 124 5.41 15.84 -8.80
N ARG A 125 6.50 16.60 -8.70
CA ARG A 125 6.69 17.68 -7.69
C ARG A 125 5.76 18.87 -7.92
N LEU A 126 5.42 19.15 -9.17
CA LEU A 126 4.54 20.27 -9.55
C LEU A 126 3.05 19.86 -9.61
N ALA A 127 2.77 18.56 -9.72
CA ALA A 127 1.42 18.05 -9.83
C ALA A 127 0.62 18.28 -8.53
N PRO A 128 -0.68 18.61 -8.62
CA PRO A 128 -1.53 18.69 -7.44
C PRO A 128 -1.58 17.35 -6.70
N TRP A 129 -1.46 17.35 -5.37
CA TRP A 129 -1.41 16.14 -4.54
C TRP A 129 -2.59 15.19 -4.80
N ARG A 130 -3.77 15.74 -5.14
CA ARG A 130 -4.98 14.97 -5.43
C ARG A 130 -4.80 14.03 -6.63
N TRP A 131 -3.95 14.42 -7.58
CA TRP A 131 -3.68 13.66 -8.80
C TRP A 131 -2.62 12.59 -8.57
N THR A 132 -1.53 12.92 -7.86
CA THR A 132 -0.48 11.94 -7.52
C THR A 132 -1.03 10.83 -6.64
N GLY A 133 -1.88 11.17 -5.66
CA GLY A 133 -2.61 10.20 -4.88
C GLY A 133 -3.62 9.38 -5.70
N ALA A 134 -4.33 9.99 -6.65
CA ALA A 134 -5.34 9.28 -7.46
C ALA A 134 -4.71 8.32 -8.49
N LEU A 135 -3.50 8.62 -8.96
CA LEU A 135 -2.76 7.80 -9.91
C LEU A 135 -1.95 6.68 -9.24
N ALA A 136 -1.65 6.81 -7.95
CA ALA A 136 -0.99 5.74 -7.21
C ALA A 136 -1.94 4.53 -7.09
N PRO A 137 -1.57 3.38 -7.68
CA PRO A 137 -2.47 2.23 -7.75
C PRO A 137 -2.71 1.63 -6.37
N ALA A 138 -1.63 1.39 -5.63
CA ALA A 138 -1.62 0.68 -4.35
C ALA A 138 -1.94 1.59 -3.16
N ARG A 139 -2.98 1.22 -2.42
CA ARG A 139 -3.49 1.95 -1.27
C ARG A 139 -3.82 1.01 -0.11
N VAL A 140 -3.54 1.50 1.08
CA VAL A 140 -3.87 0.87 2.36
C VAL A 140 -4.74 1.85 3.12
N VAL A 141 -5.80 1.36 3.71
CA VAL A 141 -6.68 2.14 4.58
C VAL A 141 -6.72 1.44 5.94
N VAL A 142 -6.52 2.19 7.00
CA VAL A 142 -6.60 1.71 8.38
C VAL A 142 -7.80 2.37 9.05
N GLY A 143 -8.56 1.59 9.79
CA GLY A 143 -9.70 2.09 10.52
C GLY A 143 -10.24 1.08 11.52
N ARG A 144 -11.45 1.34 12.01
CA ARG A 144 -12.14 0.48 12.98
C ARG A 144 -13.60 0.31 12.58
N ARG A 145 -14.12 -0.92 12.70
CA ARG A 145 -15.55 -1.19 12.48
C ARG A 145 -16.37 -0.61 13.63
N ARG A 146 -17.39 0.19 13.34
CA ARG A 146 -18.42 0.60 14.30
C ARG A 146 -19.73 -0.14 14.05
#